data_AF-A0A662CA17-F1
#
_entry.id   AF-A0A662CA17-F1
#
_cell.length_a   1.000
_cell.length_b   1.000
_cell.length_c   1.000
_cell.angle_alpha   90.00
_cell.angle_beta   90.00
_cell.angle_gamma   90.00
#
_symmetry.space_group_name_H-M   'P 1'
#
loop_
_entity.id
_entity.type
_entity.pdbx_description
1 polymer ?
#
loop_
_entity_poly.entity_id
_entity_poly.type
_entity_poly.pdbx_seq_one_letter_code
_entity_poly.pdbx_strand_id
1 'polypeptide(L)'
;PILEELGKRRVARLLVEGGGGVITSFLKQGLADEIQAIVAPILLGQGRSPVGNLGLERVEQGVELEKVTYKRLGRDLLVMGRVKVPYES
;
A
#
# COMPACT_ATOMS: atom_id res chain seq x y z
N PRO A 1 8.30 2.15 -19.21
CA PRO A 1 7.29 2.68 -18.24
C PRO A 1 7.90 3.64 -17.20
N ILE A 2 7.10 4.39 -16.43
CA ILE A 2 7.64 5.43 -15.49
C ILE A 2 8.65 4.89 -14.47
N LEU A 3 8.45 3.69 -13.93
CA LEU A 3 9.38 3.08 -12.97
C LEU A 3 10.74 2.74 -13.59
N GLU A 4 10.76 2.30 -14.85
CA GLU A 4 12.02 2.06 -15.57
C GLU A 4 12.80 3.35 -15.80
N GLU A 5 12.10 4.43 -16.11
CA GLU A 5 12.71 5.76 -16.29
C GLU A 5 13.31 6.27 -14.97
N LEU A 6 12.62 6.06 -13.85
CA LEU A 6 13.15 6.33 -12.51
C LEU A 6 14.38 5.46 -12.21
N GLY A 7 14.36 4.18 -12.61
CA GLY A 7 15.50 3.28 -12.49
C GLY A 7 16.73 3.77 -13.28
N LYS A 8 16.55 4.25 -14.53
CA LYS A 8 17.63 4.87 -15.32
C LYS A 8 18.23 6.10 -14.65
N ARG A 9 17.41 6.84 -13.90
CA ARG A 9 17.83 7.99 -13.08
C ARG A 9 18.43 7.60 -11.72
N ARG A 10 18.65 6.31 -11.48
CA ARG A 10 19.20 5.75 -10.23
C ARG A 10 18.34 6.01 -9.00
N VAL A 11 17.02 6.14 -9.19
CA VAL A 11 16.07 6.19 -8.06
C VAL A 11 15.85 4.77 -7.57
N ALA A 12 16.45 4.43 -6.43
CA ALA A 12 16.40 3.09 -5.85
C ALA A 12 15.21 2.83 -4.92
N ARG A 13 14.60 3.90 -4.39
CA ARG A 13 13.43 3.83 -3.50
C ARG A 13 12.44 4.92 -3.89
N LEU A 14 11.17 4.55 -3.96
CA LEU A 14 10.08 5.46 -4.24
C LEU A 14 9.09 5.40 -3.08
N LEU A 15 8.72 6.56 -2.56
CA LEU A 15 7.54 6.70 -1.71
C LEU A 15 6.37 7.07 -2.61
N VAL A 16 5.39 6.18 -2.70
CA VAL A 16 4.20 6.39 -3.54
C VAL A 16 3.08 6.90 -2.66
N GLU A 17 2.89 8.21 -2.69
CA GLU A 17 1.74 8.89 -2.10
C GLU A 17 0.79 9.34 -3.21
N GLY A 18 -0.51 9.20 -2.99
CA GLY A 18 -1.50 9.60 -3.97
C GLY A 18 -2.91 9.22 -3.56
N GLY A 19 -3.88 9.62 -4.38
CA GLY A 19 -5.26 9.18 -4.21
C GLY A 19 -5.40 7.67 -4.45
N GLY A 20 -6.55 7.11 -4.01
CA GLY A 20 -6.78 5.67 -4.04
C GLY A 20 -6.58 5.02 -5.41
N GLY A 21 -6.76 5.73 -6.53
CA GLY A 21 -6.48 5.18 -7.87
C GLY A 21 -5.01 4.82 -8.12
N VAL A 22 -4.06 5.67 -7.69
CA VAL A 22 -2.62 5.40 -7.83
C VAL A 22 -2.23 4.20 -6.96
N ILE A 23 -2.64 4.22 -5.70
CA ILE A 23 -2.39 3.14 -4.73
C ILE A 23 -2.94 1.81 -5.26
N THR A 24 -4.18 1.81 -5.76
CA THR A 24 -4.82 0.61 -6.34
C THR A 24 -4.03 0.06 -7.52
N SER A 25 -3.53 0.93 -8.40
CA SER A 25 -2.75 0.52 -9.58
C SER A 25 -1.44 -0.17 -9.21
N PHE A 26 -0.72 0.35 -8.21
CA PHE A 26 0.51 -0.27 -7.69
C PHE A 26 0.24 -1.65 -7.08
N LEU A 27 -0.81 -1.76 -6.26
CA LEU A 27 -1.20 -3.01 -5.62
C LEU A 27 -1.62 -4.06 -6.67
N LYS A 28 -2.43 -3.68 -7.67
CA LYS A 28 -2.85 -4.59 -8.76
C LYS A 28 -1.69 -5.14 -9.57
N GLN A 29 -0.64 -4.33 -9.77
CA GLN A 29 0.52 -4.72 -10.55
C GLN A 29 1.61 -5.40 -9.71
N GLY A 30 1.39 -5.61 -8.41
CA GLY A 30 2.39 -6.21 -7.52
C GLY A 30 3.66 -5.35 -7.36
N LEU A 31 3.55 -4.03 -7.51
CA LEU A 31 4.68 -3.10 -7.53
C LEU A 31 5.03 -2.51 -6.14
N ALA A 32 4.30 -2.91 -5.09
CA ALA A 32 4.49 -2.40 -3.74
C ALA A 32 5.27 -3.41 -2.89
N ASP A 33 6.42 -3.00 -2.36
CA ASP A 33 7.23 -3.81 -1.45
C ASP A 33 6.83 -3.62 0.04
N GLU A 34 6.39 -2.42 0.40
CA GLU A 34 6.05 -2.02 1.77
C GLU A 34 4.80 -1.13 1.76
N ILE A 35 3.95 -1.30 2.76
CA ILE A 35 2.78 -0.45 3.01
C ILE A 35 2.96 0.29 4.33
N GLN A 36 2.66 1.59 4.29
CA GLN A 36 2.55 2.47 5.46
C GLN A 36 1.15 3.07 5.47
N ALA A 37 0.30 2.63 6.40
CA ALA A 37 -1.08 3.09 6.54
C ALA A 37 -1.24 3.87 7.85
N ILE A 38 -1.65 5.14 7.75
CA ILE A 38 -1.90 6.00 8.90
C ILE A 38 -3.40 6.04 9.18
N VAL A 39 -3.77 5.71 10.41
CA VAL A 39 -5.15 5.71 10.90
C VAL A 39 -5.31 6.80 11.94
N ALA A 40 -6.13 7.80 11.62
CA ALA A 40 -6.49 8.86 12.55
C ALA A 40 -7.71 8.46 13.40
N PRO A 41 -7.79 8.88 14.67
CA PRO A 41 -8.96 8.64 15.52
C PRO A 41 -10.08 9.65 15.20
N ILE A 42 -10.59 9.60 13.97
CA ILE A 42 -11.64 10.47 13.44
C ILE A 42 -12.61 9.62 12.61
N LEU A 43 -13.90 9.73 12.89
CA LEU A 43 -14.96 9.04 12.13
C LEU A 43 -15.54 10.00 11.10
N LEU A 44 -15.35 9.71 9.81
CA LEU A 44 -15.86 10.53 8.70
C LEU A 44 -17.17 10.01 8.10
N GLY A 45 -17.60 8.80 8.47
CA GLY A 45 -18.72 8.13 7.79
C GLY A 45 -18.33 7.69 6.38
N GLN A 46 -19.14 8.04 5.39
CA GLN A 46 -18.85 7.69 3.99
C GLN A 46 -17.73 8.57 3.43
N GLY A 47 -16.68 7.93 2.94
CA GLY A 47 -15.52 8.61 2.35
C GLY A 47 -15.02 7.89 1.09
N ARG A 48 -13.97 8.44 0.49
CA ARG A 48 -13.26 7.78 -0.60
C ARG A 48 -12.45 6.61 -0.03
N SER A 49 -12.53 5.45 -0.67
CA SER A 49 -11.70 4.31 -0.26
C SER A 49 -10.22 4.59 -0.51
N PRO A 50 -9.32 4.32 0.45
CA PRO A 50 -7.88 4.46 0.26
C PRO A 50 -7.33 3.45 -0.76
N VAL A 51 -7.99 2.30 -0.91
CA VAL A 51 -7.70 1.27 -1.91
C VAL A 51 -9.00 0.93 -2.63
N GLY A 52 -9.00 1.07 -3.96
CA GLY A 52 -10.13 0.73 -4.82
C GLY A 52 -10.26 -0.78 -5.04
N ASN A 53 -11.09 -1.17 -6.02
CA ASN A 53 -11.33 -2.58 -6.31
C ASN A 53 -10.07 -3.27 -6.84
N LEU A 54 -9.54 -4.24 -6.09
CA LEU A 54 -8.39 -5.07 -6.47
C LEU A 54 -8.77 -6.31 -7.31
N GLY A 55 -10.06 -6.57 -7.52
CA GLY A 55 -10.53 -7.75 -8.26
C GLY A 55 -10.49 -9.03 -7.44
N LEU A 56 -10.57 -8.91 -6.10
CA LEU A 56 -10.52 -10.03 -5.17
C LEU A 56 -11.95 -10.47 -4.83
N GLU A 57 -12.17 -11.78 -4.84
CA GLU A 57 -13.47 -12.38 -4.52
C GLU A 57 -13.49 -12.95 -3.10
N ARG A 58 -12.31 -13.31 -2.57
CA ARG A 58 -12.15 -13.90 -1.24
C ARG A 58 -11.08 -13.20 -0.42
N VAL A 59 -11.24 -13.26 0.90
CA VAL A 59 -10.34 -12.61 1.86
C VAL A 59 -8.92 -13.18 1.78
N GLU A 60 -8.77 -14.49 1.52
CA GLU A 60 -7.46 -15.15 1.42
C GLU A 60 -6.67 -14.73 0.17
N GLN A 61 -7.31 -14.03 -0.79
CA GLN A 61 -6.64 -13.42 -1.94
C GLN A 61 -6.16 -12.00 -1.63
N GLY A 62 -6.43 -11.50 -0.41
CA GLY A 62 -6.04 -10.20 0.08
C GLY A 62 -4.53 -9.94 -0.01
N VAL A 63 -4.17 -8.67 -0.14
CA VAL A 63 -2.78 -8.24 0.04
C VAL A 63 -2.44 -8.34 1.52
N GLU A 64 -1.73 -9.41 1.89
CA GLU A 64 -1.27 -9.63 3.26
C GLU A 64 0.02 -8.84 3.53
N LEU A 65 0.14 -8.31 4.75
CA LEU A 65 1.37 -7.70 5.23
C LEU A 65 2.09 -8.67 6.19
N GLU A 66 3.39 -8.80 6.03
CA GLU A 66 4.27 -9.50 6.95
C GLU A 66 5.17 -8.53 7.72
N LYS A 67 5.76 -9.01 8.83
CA LYS A 67 6.64 -8.20 9.69
C LYS A 67 5.98 -6.88 10.12
N VAL A 68 4.68 -6.95 10.42
CA VAL A 68 3.87 -5.77 10.72
C VAL A 68 4.34 -5.13 12.03
N THR A 69 4.52 -3.81 11.99
CA THR A 69 4.86 -2.97 13.12
C THR A 69 3.80 -1.87 13.28
N TYR A 70 3.61 -1.45 14.52
CA TYR A 70 2.67 -0.40 14.88
C TYR A 70 3.42 0.70 15.62
N LYS A 71 3.20 1.95 15.21
CA LYS A 71 3.81 3.11 15.87
C LYS A 71 2.77 4.20 16.10
N ARG A 72 2.72 4.74 17.31
CA ARG A 72 1.93 5.93 17.61
C ARG A 72 2.61 7.16 16.98
N LEU A 73 1.86 7.94 16.19
CA LEU A 73 2.28 9.23 15.64
C LEU A 73 1.40 10.32 16.25
N GLY A 74 1.76 10.78 17.45
CA GLY A 74 0.90 11.67 18.23
C GLY A 74 -0.44 11.02 18.56
N ARG A 75 -1.53 11.52 17.98
CA ARG A 75 -2.88 10.95 18.13
C ARG A 75 -3.19 9.82 17.14
N ASP A 76 -2.39 9.67 16.09
CA ASP A 76 -2.63 8.71 15.02
C ASP A 76 -1.84 7.41 15.23
N LEU A 77 -2.21 6.36 14.48
CA LEU A 77 -1.52 5.08 14.45
C LEU A 77 -0.96 4.82 13.05
N LEU A 78 0.34 4.60 12.96
CA LEU A 78 0.98 4.04 11.78
C LEU A 78 1.00 2.51 11.87
N VAL A 79 0.42 1.86 10.87
CA VAL A 79 0.57 0.43 10.59
C VAL A 79 1.54 0.30 9.42
N MET A 80 2.63 -0.43 9.60
CA MET A 80 3.64 -0.61 8.56
C MET A 80 4.05 -2.07 8.44
N GLY A 81 4.16 -2.59 7.23
CA GLY A 81 4.60 -3.96 6.98
C GLY A 81 5.03 -4.17 5.54
N ARG A 82 5.78 -5.25 5.30
CA ARG A 82 6.16 -5.63 3.93
C ARG A 82 4.99 -6.36 3.28
N VAL A 83 4.80 -6.14 1.99
CA VAL A 83 3.82 -6.91 1.23
C VAL A 83 4.33 -8.35 1.15
N LYS A 84 3.54 -9.29 1.67
CA LYS A 84 3.81 -10.71 1.49
C LYS A 84 3.52 -11.01 0.03
N VAL A 85 4.56 -11.32 -0.73
CA VAL A 85 4.42 -11.66 -2.15
C VAL A 85 3.68 -13.01 -2.23
N PRO A 86 2.46 -13.08 -2.78
CA PRO A 86 1.96 -14.37 -3.23
C PRO A 86 2.71 -14.70 -4.52
N TYR A 87 3.23 -15.92 -4.63
CA TYR A 87 3.98 -16.51 -5.75
C TYR A 87 5.51 -16.35 -5.73
N GLU A 88 6.16 -17.28 -5.04
CA GLU A 88 7.31 -17.96 -5.65
C GLU A 88 6.78 -18.88 -6.78
N SER A 89 7.44 -18.74 -7.94
CA SER A 89 7.52 -19.58 -9.16
C SER A 89 6.37 -20.53 -9.51
#